data_AF-A0A2V5JCF0-F1
#
_entry.id   AF-A0A2V5JCF0-F1
#
_cell.length_a   1.000
_cell.length_b   1.000
_cell.length_c   1.000
_cell.angle_alpha   90.00
_cell.angle_beta   90.00
_cell.angle_gamma   90.00
#
_symmetry.space_group_name_H-M   'P 1'
#
loop_
_entity.id
_entity.type
_entity.pdbx_description
1 polymer ?
#
loop_
_entity_poly.entity_id
_entity_poly.type
_entity_poly.pdbx_seq_one_letter_code
_entity_poly.pdbx_strand_id
1 'polypeptide(L)'
;MIDHYGVSYGAYHRLKVAELTGVLADLIARAAGHDPASDATTAIRELVSAWRRSEYHPLQAADRKGPDDRNKKAENEFLLNFDIRYRIRRLGFLNRRINKLIDLNADAANLLEAVRTHASDWPANLTVRELIDRHGTDFQNELNRLKKDEVAPALKEARLAEENLRNHEVGSGKELYDEIRNLQIGWPDLEAILNCDPGAARETKANEILEGGNRGPTLSMLATIICRGLKQHESVEIPPATSSPGTSVARVCLKHYDANFVYYDLVTYPIQYGTGAGEANVVGVFRVSPEDAKNLVDERDSGSDATKLAGRTLMSFGAFLDESWRRNDMLWGRLDGAERIISALLPEKSDRELRKNLINEAHLGIFKQEIEEGNGDAVCRLLSHALAHTKSQGPSEKNLKDLVGQVLAQNAGRLNDVQKTALSRPQTLDRQLHPQRALEYISRSTNITGDMFTGLSNKYQFEPGKRVSSWTARVGTILWYVIAVAVPQSLASLFFRHWLGLLYLVAVALIAVGVFLNDNVKFAGWQLLGIVVVIHLIVSGVGSHLRGKKLLKLAKAVAVFVVLALMTIGGLSLIERSRHISLSHPAELALAATIALVGTLLLSISGRGPVEQVRPIRK
;
A
#
# COMPACT_ATOMS: atom_id res chain seq x y z
N MET A 1 -9.62 9.91 47.90
CA MET A 1 -9.88 10.01 46.43
C MET A 1 -11.36 10.04 46.13
N ILE A 2 -12.18 9.09 46.60
CA ILE A 2 -13.65 9.11 46.40
C ILE A 2 -14.26 10.40 46.97
N ASP A 3 -13.84 10.83 48.16
CA ASP A 3 -14.34 12.09 48.76
C ASP A 3 -14.01 13.33 47.93
N HIS A 4 -12.95 13.27 47.11
CA HIS A 4 -12.51 14.39 46.28
C HIS A 4 -13.10 14.35 44.86
N TYR A 5 -13.08 13.19 44.21
CA TYR A 5 -13.49 13.01 42.81
C TYR A 5 -14.92 12.48 42.65
N GLY A 6 -15.58 12.13 43.75
CA GLY A 6 -16.92 11.53 43.76
C GLY A 6 -16.92 10.00 43.62
N VAL A 7 -18.12 9.42 43.76
CA VAL A 7 -18.35 7.96 43.75
C VAL A 7 -17.95 7.28 42.44
N SER A 8 -18.01 8.00 41.31
CA SER A 8 -17.58 7.49 39.99
C SER A 8 -16.09 7.11 39.96
N TYR A 9 -15.27 7.72 40.83
CA TYR A 9 -13.87 7.34 40.99
C TYR A 9 -13.70 5.87 41.38
N GLY A 10 -14.62 5.31 42.18
CA GLY A 10 -14.55 3.90 42.58
C GLY A 10 -14.62 2.93 41.39
N ALA A 11 -15.50 3.20 40.43
CA ALA A 11 -15.62 2.40 39.21
C ALA A 11 -14.38 2.58 38.31
N TYR A 12 -13.98 3.83 38.06
CA TYR A 12 -12.77 4.17 37.31
C TYR A 12 -11.52 3.49 37.87
N HIS A 13 -11.33 3.53 39.19
CA HIS A 13 -10.22 2.90 39.88
C HIS A 13 -10.20 1.38 39.66
N ARG A 14 -11.35 0.70 39.83
CA ARG A 14 -11.45 -0.75 39.60
C ARG A 14 -11.11 -1.13 38.15
N LEU A 15 -11.57 -0.36 37.17
CA LEU A 15 -11.24 -0.60 35.76
C LEU A 15 -9.73 -0.47 35.51
N LYS A 16 -9.10 0.58 36.04
CA LYS A 16 -7.64 0.79 35.89
C LYS A 16 -6.84 -0.34 36.52
N VAL A 17 -7.20 -0.74 37.73
CA VAL A 17 -6.52 -1.83 38.42
C VAL A 17 -6.68 -3.14 37.67
N ALA A 18 -7.88 -3.44 37.14
CA ALA A 18 -8.14 -4.65 36.37
C ALA A 18 -7.41 -4.68 35.02
N GLU A 19 -7.36 -3.55 34.31
CA GLU A 19 -6.58 -3.38 33.07
C GLU A 19 -5.10 -3.60 33.33
N LEU A 20 -4.56 -2.92 34.35
CA LEU A 20 -3.14 -2.95 34.65
C LEU A 20 -2.68 -4.33 35.11
N THR A 21 -3.52 -5.05 35.87
CA THR A 21 -3.30 -6.47 36.17
C THR A 21 -3.16 -7.30 34.89
N GLY A 22 -4.00 -7.02 33.88
CA GLY A 22 -3.91 -7.67 32.56
C GLY A 22 -2.64 -7.32 31.79
N VAL A 23 -2.22 -6.04 31.81
CA VAL A 23 -0.97 -5.59 31.17
C VAL A 23 0.25 -6.28 31.78
N LEU A 24 0.32 -6.38 33.11
CA LEU A 24 1.40 -7.11 33.79
C LEU A 24 1.38 -8.60 33.42
N ALA A 25 0.20 -9.22 33.37
CA ALA A 25 0.05 -10.60 32.94
C ALA A 25 0.50 -10.83 31.49
N ASP A 26 0.20 -9.90 30.57
CA ASP A 26 0.67 -9.94 29.17
C ASP A 26 2.21 -9.90 29.10
N LEU A 27 2.84 -8.98 29.83
CA LEU A 27 4.31 -8.89 29.87
C LEU A 27 4.94 -10.18 30.40
N ILE A 28 4.39 -10.74 31.49
CA ILE A 28 4.87 -11.97 32.10
C ILE A 28 4.64 -13.18 31.18
N ALA A 29 3.48 -13.27 30.53
CA ALA A 29 3.17 -14.35 29.59
C ALA A 29 4.11 -14.34 28.38
N ARG A 30 4.38 -13.16 27.80
CA ARG A 30 5.35 -13.01 26.71
C ARG A 30 6.76 -13.38 27.13
N ALA A 31 7.18 -12.96 28.33
CA ALA A 31 8.47 -13.34 28.89
C ALA A 31 8.58 -14.86 29.09
N ALA A 32 7.48 -15.51 29.47
CA ALA A 32 7.39 -16.96 29.62
C ALA A 32 7.24 -17.71 28.27
N GLY A 33 7.17 -17.00 27.13
CA GLY A 33 7.06 -17.60 25.80
C GLY A 33 5.64 -17.99 25.38
N HIS A 34 4.62 -17.47 26.06
CA HIS A 34 3.21 -17.70 25.72
C HIS A 34 2.65 -16.59 24.83
N ASP A 35 1.69 -16.95 23.97
CA ASP A 35 0.89 -15.99 23.22
C ASP A 35 -0.04 -15.24 24.19
N PRO A 36 -0.06 -13.90 24.20
CA PRO A 36 -1.01 -13.09 24.96
C PRO A 36 -2.48 -13.48 24.80
N ALA A 37 -2.86 -14.04 23.65
CA ALA A 37 -4.23 -14.48 23.37
C ALA A 37 -4.51 -15.93 23.82
N SER A 38 -3.53 -16.65 24.37
CA SER A 38 -3.67 -18.05 24.79
C SER A 38 -4.31 -18.21 26.17
N ASP A 39 -4.84 -19.41 26.44
CA ASP A 39 -5.37 -19.79 27.76
C ASP A 39 -4.29 -19.76 28.86
N ALA A 40 -3.02 -19.96 28.51
CA ALA A 40 -1.90 -19.80 29.43
C ALA A 40 -1.88 -18.38 30.02
N THR A 41 -2.11 -17.35 29.20
CA THR A 41 -2.18 -15.96 29.65
C THR A 41 -3.37 -15.73 30.60
N THR A 42 -4.49 -16.43 30.38
CA THR A 42 -5.63 -16.38 31.30
C THR A 42 -5.25 -16.93 32.68
N ALA A 43 -4.54 -18.07 32.76
CA ALA A 43 -4.06 -18.61 34.03
C ALA A 43 -2.98 -17.72 34.69
N ILE A 44 -2.05 -17.17 33.90
CA ILE A 44 -1.04 -16.21 34.38
C ILE A 44 -1.72 -14.97 34.95
N ARG A 45 -2.82 -14.50 34.36
CA ARG A 45 -3.57 -13.37 34.90
C ARG A 45 -4.16 -13.65 36.28
N GLU A 46 -4.59 -14.89 36.55
CA GLU A 46 -5.05 -15.28 37.89
C GLU A 46 -3.90 -15.26 38.91
N LEU A 47 -2.70 -15.73 38.52
CA LEU A 47 -1.49 -15.64 39.35
C LEU A 47 -1.11 -14.19 39.65
N VAL A 48 -1.07 -13.33 38.64
CA VAL A 48 -0.77 -11.90 38.84
C VAL A 48 -1.86 -11.22 39.68
N SER A 49 -3.12 -11.60 39.53
CA SER A 49 -4.21 -11.09 40.36
C SER A 49 -4.08 -11.52 41.82
N ALA A 50 -3.74 -12.78 42.08
CA ALA A 50 -3.49 -13.33 43.41
C ALA A 50 -2.32 -12.62 44.10
N TRP A 51 -1.18 -12.50 43.43
CA TRP A 51 -0.03 -11.71 43.91
C TRP A 51 -0.39 -10.25 44.21
N ARG A 52 -1.10 -9.59 43.29
CA ARG A 52 -1.51 -8.20 43.52
C ARG A 52 -2.40 -8.08 44.78
N ARG A 53 -3.30 -9.04 45.03
CA ARG A 53 -4.18 -9.05 46.22
C ARG A 53 -3.45 -9.41 47.52
N SER A 54 -2.32 -10.12 47.44
CA SER A 54 -1.44 -10.36 48.59
C SER A 54 -0.64 -9.11 48.96
N GLU A 55 -0.23 -8.31 47.96
CA GLU A 55 0.61 -7.12 48.17
C GLU A 55 -0.17 -5.81 48.34
N TYR A 56 -1.33 -5.66 47.70
CA TYR A 56 -2.09 -4.41 47.61
C TYR A 56 -3.53 -4.55 48.10
N HIS A 57 -4.04 -3.48 48.70
CA HIS A 57 -5.40 -3.38 49.23
C HIS A 57 -6.15 -2.17 48.64
N PRO A 58 -7.45 -2.28 48.31
CA PRO A 58 -8.22 -1.19 47.69
C PRO A 58 -8.31 0.09 48.56
N LEU A 59 -8.33 -0.09 49.88
CA LEU A 59 -8.35 1.00 50.87
C LEU A 59 -6.94 1.31 51.39
N GLN A 60 -6.70 2.58 51.71
CA GLN A 60 -5.53 3.03 52.45
C GLN A 60 -5.53 2.47 53.88
N ALA A 61 -4.35 2.34 54.50
CA ALA A 61 -4.19 1.69 55.80
C ALA A 61 -5.10 2.24 56.91
N ALA A 62 -5.32 3.56 56.92
CA ALA A 62 -6.17 4.24 57.90
C ALA A 62 -7.65 3.81 57.87
N ASP A 63 -8.13 3.30 56.73
CA ASP A 63 -9.55 2.97 56.52
C ASP A 63 -9.85 1.46 56.62
N ARG A 64 -8.85 0.65 56.97
CA ARG A 64 -8.95 -0.82 57.02
C ARG A 64 -9.49 -1.28 58.38
N LYS A 65 -10.42 -2.24 58.38
CA LYS A 65 -11.04 -2.79 59.59
C LYS A 65 -10.49 -4.17 60.02
N GLY A 66 -9.65 -4.82 59.21
CA GLY A 66 -9.11 -6.17 59.46
C GLY A 66 -7.63 -6.19 59.89
N PRO A 67 -7.21 -7.14 60.74
CA PRO A 67 -5.83 -7.27 61.19
C PRO A 67 -4.85 -7.76 60.10
N ASP A 68 -5.30 -8.61 59.18
CA ASP A 68 -4.44 -9.29 58.17
C ASP A 68 -4.03 -8.38 56.99
N ASP A 69 -4.66 -7.22 56.83
CA ASP A 69 -4.40 -6.29 55.72
C ASP A 69 -3.49 -5.12 56.10
N ARG A 70 -2.93 -5.07 57.32
CA ARG A 70 -2.16 -3.90 57.78
C ARG A 70 -0.87 -3.65 57.02
N ASN A 71 -0.23 -4.72 56.52
CA ASN A 71 1.06 -4.64 55.83
C ASN A 71 0.94 -4.41 54.31
N LYS A 72 -0.28 -4.51 53.75
CA LYS A 72 -0.50 -4.32 52.30
C LYS A 72 -0.37 -2.87 51.90
N LYS A 73 0.19 -2.61 50.72
CA LYS A 73 0.21 -1.29 50.09
C LYS A 73 -1.17 -0.89 49.61
N ALA A 74 -1.40 0.39 49.31
CA ALA A 74 -2.68 0.81 48.71
C ALA A 74 -2.68 0.51 47.20
N GLU A 75 -3.82 0.15 46.61
CA GLU A 75 -3.93 0.01 45.14
C GLU A 75 -3.59 1.32 44.39
N ASN A 76 -3.71 2.48 45.03
CA ASN A 76 -3.20 3.73 44.45
C ASN A 76 -1.67 3.69 44.23
N GLU A 77 -0.90 3.04 45.12
CA GLU A 77 0.54 2.85 44.94
C GLU A 77 0.82 1.90 43.77
N PHE A 78 0.01 0.85 43.61
CA PHE A 78 0.07 -0.02 42.44
C PHE A 78 -0.16 0.79 41.14
N LEU A 79 -1.18 1.64 41.09
CA LEU A 79 -1.41 2.50 39.92
C LEU A 79 -0.25 3.47 39.67
N LEU A 80 0.32 4.09 40.71
CA LEU A 80 1.45 5.00 40.58
C LEU A 80 2.71 4.31 40.03
N ASN A 81 2.96 3.07 40.44
CA ASN A 81 4.15 2.31 40.05
C ASN A 81 4.06 1.74 38.63
N PHE A 82 2.85 1.33 38.20
CA PHE A 82 2.70 0.50 37.01
C PHE A 82 1.92 1.16 35.86
N ASP A 83 1.11 2.20 36.09
CA ASP A 83 0.16 2.69 35.07
C ASP A 83 0.79 3.69 34.07
N ILE A 84 1.65 3.18 33.18
CA ILE A 84 2.32 4.00 32.15
C ILE A 84 1.33 4.55 31.14
N ARG A 85 0.24 3.82 30.92
CA ARG A 85 -0.83 4.21 30.01
C ARG A 85 -1.55 5.45 30.52
N TYR A 86 -1.74 5.62 31.83
CA TYR A 86 -2.24 6.87 32.41
C TYR A 86 -1.28 8.04 32.14
N ARG A 87 0.04 7.84 32.31
CA ARG A 87 1.04 8.87 31.98
C ARG A 87 1.01 9.24 30.49
N ILE A 88 0.90 8.26 29.59
CA ILE A 88 0.74 8.47 28.14
C ILE A 88 -0.52 9.29 27.85
N ARG A 89 -1.68 8.88 28.37
CA ARG A 89 -2.97 9.59 28.17
C ARG A 89 -2.90 11.03 28.67
N ARG A 90 -2.27 11.25 29.84
CA ARG A 90 -2.06 12.57 30.44
C ARG A 90 -1.19 13.46 29.55
N LEU A 91 -0.01 12.98 29.15
CA LEU A 91 0.90 13.74 28.28
C LEU A 91 0.30 13.99 26.89
N GLY A 92 -0.41 13.00 26.33
CA GLY A 92 -1.16 13.15 25.08
C GLY A 92 -2.26 14.21 25.19
N PHE A 93 -2.98 14.24 26.31
CA PHE A 93 -3.97 15.28 26.61
C PHE A 93 -3.34 16.67 26.69
N LEU A 94 -2.23 16.82 27.41
CA LEU A 94 -1.51 18.10 27.51
C LEU A 94 -1.02 18.58 26.14
N ASN A 95 -0.42 17.69 25.34
CA ASN A 95 0.02 18.01 23.99
C ASN A 95 -1.14 18.53 23.11
N ARG A 96 -2.32 17.90 23.20
CA ARG A 96 -3.53 18.37 22.50
C ARG A 96 -4.03 19.72 23.02
N ARG A 97 -3.99 19.96 24.33
CA ARG A 97 -4.38 21.25 24.93
C ARG A 97 -3.44 22.37 24.49
N ILE A 98 -2.14 22.12 24.47
CA ILE A 98 -1.15 23.07 23.96
C ILE A 98 -1.48 23.46 22.52
N ASN A 99 -1.71 22.50 21.62
CA ASN A 99 -2.06 22.80 20.22
C ASN A 99 -3.29 23.70 20.11
N LYS A 100 -4.37 23.39 20.86
CA LYS A 100 -5.59 24.21 20.84
C LYS A 100 -5.37 25.62 21.37
N LEU A 101 -4.53 25.78 22.39
CA LEU A 101 -4.28 27.09 22.99
C LEU A 101 -3.39 27.96 22.09
N ILE A 102 -2.42 27.36 21.38
CA ILE A 102 -1.52 28.08 20.47
C ILE A 102 -2.29 28.81 19.36
N ASP A 103 -3.43 28.26 18.91
CA ASP A 103 -4.18 28.85 17.80
C ASP A 103 -4.74 30.26 18.10
N LEU A 104 -4.93 30.61 19.39
CA LEU A 104 -5.52 31.87 19.85
C LEU A 104 -6.82 32.28 19.11
N ASN A 105 -7.57 31.28 18.64
CA ASN A 105 -8.87 31.45 17.98
C ASN A 105 -10.00 31.55 19.01
N ALA A 106 -11.25 31.62 18.55
CA ALA A 106 -12.42 31.72 19.44
C ALA A 106 -12.53 30.54 20.44
N ASP A 107 -12.19 29.32 20.01
CA ASP A 107 -12.21 28.14 20.88
C ASP A 107 -11.10 28.21 21.93
N ALA A 108 -9.90 28.65 21.54
CA ALA A 108 -8.79 28.89 22.45
C ALA A 108 -9.15 29.95 23.49
N ALA A 109 -9.81 31.05 23.08
CA ALA A 109 -10.27 32.09 23.98
C ALA A 109 -11.27 31.57 25.02
N ASN A 110 -12.22 30.73 24.61
CA ASN A 110 -13.16 30.08 25.54
C ASN A 110 -12.46 29.18 26.56
N LEU A 111 -11.45 28.42 26.12
CA LEU A 111 -10.65 27.57 27.00
C LEU A 111 -9.80 28.41 27.97
N LEU A 112 -9.23 29.52 27.52
CA LEU A 112 -8.48 30.45 28.35
C LEU A 112 -9.38 31.09 29.41
N GLU A 113 -10.60 31.47 29.06
CA GLU A 113 -11.56 32.06 29.98
C GLU A 113 -12.01 31.07 31.07
N ALA A 114 -12.20 29.81 30.69
CA ALA A 114 -12.45 28.73 31.64
C ALA A 114 -11.29 28.55 32.62
N VAL A 115 -10.04 28.55 32.15
CA VAL A 115 -8.84 28.47 33.00
C VAL A 115 -8.76 29.69 33.92
N ARG A 116 -8.93 30.91 33.38
CA ARG A 116 -8.90 32.16 34.15
C ARG A 116 -9.88 32.14 35.33
N THR A 117 -11.06 31.55 35.13
CA THR A 117 -12.11 31.49 36.14
C THR A 117 -11.79 30.51 37.28
N HIS A 118 -11.01 29.46 37.02
CA HIS A 118 -10.79 28.35 37.96
C HIS A 118 -9.35 28.21 38.46
N ALA A 119 -8.36 28.79 37.78
CA ALA A 119 -6.96 28.72 38.18
C ALA A 119 -6.65 29.80 39.23
N SER A 120 -6.11 29.39 40.38
CA SER A 120 -5.72 30.29 41.48
C SER A 120 -4.61 31.26 41.09
N ASP A 121 -3.74 30.85 40.16
CA ASP A 121 -2.48 31.52 39.85
C ASP A 121 -2.60 32.43 38.62
N TRP A 122 -3.81 32.70 38.12
CA TRP A 122 -4.01 33.60 36.99
C TRP A 122 -3.72 35.07 37.37
N PRO A 123 -3.01 35.86 36.53
CA PRO A 123 -2.72 37.26 36.84
C PRO A 123 -3.99 38.12 37.02
N ALA A 124 -4.18 38.70 38.21
CA ALA A 124 -5.45 39.28 38.67
C ALA A 124 -6.09 40.33 37.72
N ASN A 125 -5.27 41.09 36.98
CA ASN A 125 -5.75 42.17 36.11
C ASN A 125 -5.63 41.86 34.61
N LEU A 126 -5.27 40.63 34.25
CA LEU A 126 -5.08 40.27 32.84
C LEU A 126 -6.33 39.59 32.29
N THR A 127 -7.00 40.25 31.35
CA THR A 127 -8.12 39.65 30.61
C THR A 127 -7.61 38.71 29.51
N VAL A 128 -8.42 37.74 29.08
CA VAL A 128 -8.06 36.88 27.93
C VAL A 128 -7.88 37.70 26.66
N ARG A 129 -8.67 38.75 26.46
CA ARG A 129 -8.51 39.68 25.34
C ARG A 129 -7.16 40.38 25.37
N GLU A 130 -6.76 40.91 26.53
CA GLU A 130 -5.46 41.56 26.68
C GLU A 130 -4.29 40.58 26.50
N LEU A 131 -4.43 39.35 27.00
CA LEU A 131 -3.46 38.28 26.74
C LEU A 131 -3.28 38.06 25.24
N ILE A 132 -4.36 37.90 24.48
CA ILE A 132 -4.32 37.65 23.03
C ILE A 132 -3.73 38.87 22.29
N ASP A 133 -4.24 40.06 22.57
CA ASP A 133 -3.93 41.28 21.83
C ASP A 133 -2.50 41.80 22.09
N ARG A 134 -1.98 41.64 23.33
CA ARG A 134 -0.69 42.24 23.74
C ARG A 134 0.40 41.23 24.08
N HIS A 135 0.04 40.02 24.47
CA HIS A 135 0.97 39.02 25.00
C HIS A 135 0.90 37.67 24.28
N GLY A 136 0.15 37.59 23.17
CA GLY A 136 -0.11 36.35 22.43
C GLY A 136 1.16 35.68 21.93
N THR A 137 2.11 36.46 21.42
CA THR A 137 3.40 35.96 20.93
C THR A 137 4.20 35.25 22.02
N ASP A 138 4.35 35.87 23.21
CA ASP A 138 5.08 35.27 24.33
C ASP A 138 4.39 34.02 24.88
N PHE A 139 3.06 34.06 24.92
CA PHE A 139 2.23 32.91 25.30
C PHE A 139 2.42 31.72 24.34
N GLN A 140 2.34 31.97 23.03
CA GLN A 140 2.55 30.95 21.99
C GLN A 140 3.97 30.40 22.00
N ASN A 141 4.98 31.27 22.14
CA ASN A 141 6.38 30.86 22.21
C ASN A 141 6.65 29.95 23.40
N GLU A 142 6.11 30.28 24.57
CA GLU A 142 6.26 29.44 25.76
C GLU A 142 5.54 28.10 25.60
N LEU A 143 4.32 28.08 25.08
CA LEU A 143 3.60 26.84 24.84
C LEU A 143 4.35 25.93 23.85
N ASN A 144 4.91 26.50 22.78
CA ASN A 144 5.73 25.77 21.82
C ASN A 144 7.01 25.22 22.47
N ARG A 145 7.67 26.01 23.33
CA ARG A 145 8.84 25.57 24.11
C ARG A 145 8.48 24.40 25.02
N LEU A 146 7.44 24.54 25.86
CA LEU A 146 6.95 23.49 26.76
C LEU A 146 6.56 22.22 26.01
N LYS A 147 5.90 22.36 24.84
CA LYS A 147 5.58 21.22 23.99
C LYS A 147 6.83 20.49 23.50
N LYS A 148 7.80 21.24 22.97
CA LYS A 148 9.00 20.70 22.33
C LYS A 148 9.99 20.12 23.33
N ASP A 149 10.23 20.81 24.43
CA ASP A 149 11.33 20.52 25.34
C ASP A 149 10.88 19.63 26.51
N GLU A 150 9.60 19.66 26.89
CA GLU A 150 9.09 18.95 28.06
C GLU A 150 8.09 17.84 27.69
N VAL A 151 6.96 18.21 27.07
CA VAL A 151 5.82 17.29 26.89
C VAL A 151 6.08 16.23 25.82
N ALA A 152 6.60 16.62 24.66
CA ALA A 152 6.86 15.69 23.56
C ALA A 152 7.98 14.67 23.89
N PRO A 153 9.12 15.06 24.50
CA PRO A 153 10.13 14.11 24.95
C PRO A 153 9.59 13.15 26.01
N ALA A 154 8.90 13.64 27.04
CA ALA A 154 8.31 12.78 28.07
C ALA A 154 7.28 11.80 27.49
N LEU A 155 6.47 12.23 26.51
CA LEU A 155 5.51 11.35 25.83
C LEU A 155 6.21 10.27 25.01
N LYS A 156 7.31 10.62 24.32
CA LYS A 156 8.13 9.68 23.58
C LYS A 156 8.76 8.64 24.51
N GLU A 157 9.34 9.09 25.62
CA GLU A 157 9.97 8.22 26.62
C GLU A 157 8.96 7.27 27.26
N ALA A 158 7.78 7.76 27.64
CA ALA A 158 6.72 6.93 28.20
C ALA A 158 6.25 5.84 27.23
N ARG A 159 6.17 6.13 25.93
CA ARG A 159 5.84 5.15 24.88
C ARG A 159 6.95 4.11 24.69
N LEU A 160 8.21 4.55 24.67
CA LEU A 160 9.36 3.66 24.55
C LEU A 160 9.54 2.77 25.78
N ALA A 161 9.15 3.22 26.98
CA ALA A 161 9.26 2.44 28.20
C ALA A 161 8.47 1.11 28.13
N GLU A 162 7.24 1.14 27.62
CA GLU A 162 6.43 -0.09 27.43
C GLU A 162 7.02 -1.00 26.34
N GLU A 163 7.57 -0.43 25.26
CA GLU A 163 8.20 -1.17 24.17
C GLU A 163 9.52 -1.84 24.63
N ASN A 164 10.34 -1.13 25.40
CA ASN A 164 11.60 -1.63 25.93
C ASN A 164 11.43 -2.82 26.87
N LEU A 165 10.31 -2.90 27.62
CA LEU A 165 10.00 -4.07 28.44
C LEU A 165 9.68 -5.32 27.62
N ARG A 166 9.31 -5.16 26.35
CA ARG A 166 9.08 -6.28 25.41
C ARG A 166 10.36 -6.72 24.70
N ASN A 167 11.44 -5.94 24.81
CA ASN A 167 12.71 -6.24 24.19
C ASN A 167 13.56 -7.13 25.11
N HIS A 168 13.83 -8.37 24.67
CA HIS A 168 14.56 -9.36 25.47
C HIS A 168 16.09 -9.22 25.42
N GLU A 169 16.63 -8.27 24.64
CA GLU A 169 18.08 -8.14 24.43
C GLU A 169 18.74 -7.06 25.31
N VAL A 170 17.98 -6.05 25.76
CA VAL A 170 18.55 -4.88 26.44
C VAL A 170 17.72 -4.42 27.65
N GLY A 171 18.39 -3.78 28.61
CA GLY A 171 17.77 -3.09 29.75
C GLY A 171 16.84 -3.96 30.60
N SER A 172 15.76 -3.35 31.11
CA SER A 172 14.79 -4.02 31.99
C SER A 172 14.02 -5.14 31.30
N GLY A 173 13.89 -5.12 29.97
CA GLY A 173 13.27 -6.23 29.23
C GLY A 173 14.13 -7.48 29.27
N LYS A 174 15.46 -7.38 29.06
CA LYS A 174 16.37 -8.51 29.26
C LYS A 174 16.32 -9.05 30.70
N GLU A 175 16.35 -8.18 31.71
CA GLU A 175 16.23 -8.57 33.12
C GLU A 175 14.92 -9.35 33.38
N LEU A 176 13.81 -8.91 32.78
CA LEU A 176 12.50 -9.58 32.89
C LEU A 176 12.54 -11.00 32.30
N TYR A 177 13.12 -11.17 31.12
CA TYR A 177 13.25 -12.46 30.43
C TYR A 177 14.27 -13.40 31.08
N ASP A 178 15.24 -12.87 31.83
CA ASP A 178 16.15 -13.69 32.61
C ASP A 178 15.48 -14.16 33.92
N GLU A 179 14.78 -13.27 34.62
CA GLU A 179 14.14 -13.57 35.90
C GLU A 179 12.93 -14.49 35.75
N ILE A 180 12.21 -14.46 34.61
CA ILE A 180 11.04 -15.32 34.39
C ILE A 180 11.35 -16.81 34.50
N ARG A 181 12.61 -17.21 34.24
CA ARG A 181 13.06 -18.61 34.37
C ARG A 181 13.04 -19.10 35.81
N ASN A 182 13.17 -18.19 36.78
CA ASN A 182 13.11 -18.48 38.20
C ASN A 182 11.67 -18.62 38.72
N LEU A 183 10.66 -18.19 37.94
CA LEU A 183 9.26 -18.30 38.34
C LEU A 183 8.82 -19.77 38.42
N GLN A 184 9.43 -20.67 37.64
CA GLN A 184 9.21 -22.13 37.70
C GLN A 184 7.72 -22.52 37.66
N ILE A 185 6.91 -21.83 36.86
CA ILE A 185 5.50 -22.16 36.60
C ILE A 185 5.43 -22.88 35.27
N GLY A 186 5.00 -24.13 35.30
CA GLY A 186 4.85 -24.97 34.11
C GLY A 186 3.39 -25.09 33.66
N TRP A 187 3.17 -25.74 32.51
CA TRP A 187 1.82 -26.02 32.03
C TRP A 187 0.93 -26.74 33.05
N PRO A 188 1.40 -27.74 33.85
CA PRO A 188 0.55 -28.39 34.85
C PRO A 188 -0.01 -27.42 35.90
N ASP A 189 0.75 -26.39 36.29
CA ASP A 189 0.28 -25.36 37.22
C ASP A 189 -0.80 -24.49 36.56
N LEU A 190 -0.59 -24.08 35.30
CA LEU A 190 -1.54 -23.26 34.55
C LEU A 190 -2.84 -24.02 34.25
N GLU A 191 -2.72 -25.28 33.84
CA GLU A 191 -3.85 -26.19 33.59
C GLU A 191 -4.66 -26.42 34.87
N ALA A 192 -4.01 -26.58 36.02
CA ALA A 192 -4.69 -26.73 37.30
C ALA A 192 -5.58 -25.52 37.63
N ILE A 193 -5.15 -24.30 37.28
CA ILE A 193 -5.99 -23.10 37.40
C ILE A 193 -7.14 -23.14 36.39
N LEU A 194 -6.87 -23.47 35.13
CA LEU A 194 -7.89 -23.45 34.07
C LEU A 194 -9.01 -24.46 34.30
N ASN A 195 -8.69 -25.60 34.92
CA ASN A 195 -9.64 -26.65 35.31
C ASN A 195 -10.54 -26.26 36.50
N CYS A 196 -10.26 -25.15 37.19
CA CYS A 196 -11.16 -24.62 38.21
C CYS A 196 -12.24 -23.72 37.59
N ASP A 197 -13.42 -23.71 38.22
CA ASP A 197 -14.50 -22.79 37.89
C ASP A 197 -14.03 -21.32 37.97
N PRO A 198 -14.36 -20.46 36.98
CA PRO A 198 -13.96 -19.05 37.00
C PRO A 198 -14.40 -18.32 38.28
N GLY A 199 -13.54 -17.41 38.76
CA GLY A 199 -13.78 -16.65 39.98
C GLY A 199 -13.02 -17.21 41.17
N ALA A 200 -13.71 -17.42 42.30
CA ALA A 200 -13.08 -17.74 43.58
C ALA A 200 -12.23 -19.02 43.55
N ALA A 201 -12.65 -20.07 42.82
CA ALA A 201 -11.91 -21.32 42.76
C ALA A 201 -10.55 -21.17 42.05
N ARG A 202 -10.50 -20.42 40.94
CA ARG A 202 -9.24 -20.07 40.26
C ARG A 202 -8.33 -19.23 41.13
N GLU A 203 -8.90 -18.27 41.87
CA GLU A 203 -8.15 -17.44 42.80
C GLU A 203 -7.52 -18.27 43.92
N THR A 204 -8.27 -19.18 44.55
CA THR A 204 -7.73 -20.08 45.58
C THR A 204 -6.59 -20.92 45.01
N LYS A 205 -6.79 -21.52 43.83
CA LYS A 205 -5.74 -22.32 43.18
C LYS A 205 -4.49 -21.51 42.84
N ALA A 206 -4.65 -20.28 42.36
CA ALA A 206 -3.54 -19.39 42.07
C ALA A 206 -2.74 -19.03 43.34
N ASN A 207 -3.40 -18.77 44.46
CA ASN A 207 -2.74 -18.53 45.75
C ASN A 207 -1.94 -19.76 46.20
N GLU A 208 -2.53 -20.95 46.17
CA GLU A 208 -1.84 -22.21 46.53
C GLU A 208 -0.56 -22.41 45.69
N ILE A 209 -0.62 -22.11 44.38
CA ILE A 209 0.53 -22.22 43.48
C ILE A 209 1.61 -21.20 43.83
N LEU A 210 1.25 -19.97 44.21
CA LEU A 210 2.21 -18.92 44.57
C LEU A 210 2.86 -19.12 45.93
N GLU A 211 2.16 -19.74 46.88
CA GLU A 211 2.69 -20.16 48.18
C GLU A 211 3.71 -21.32 48.06
N GLY A 212 3.68 -22.05 46.94
CA GLY A 212 4.65 -23.09 46.62
C GLY A 212 6.04 -22.53 46.33
N GLY A 213 7.01 -22.85 47.20
CA GLY A 213 8.43 -22.55 46.96
C GLY A 213 8.73 -21.05 46.96
N ASN A 214 9.40 -20.56 45.92
CA ASN A 214 9.80 -19.15 45.80
C ASN A 214 8.98 -18.36 44.75
N ARG A 215 7.82 -18.90 44.33
CA ARG A 215 7.03 -18.38 43.20
C ARG A 215 6.47 -16.99 43.46
N GLY A 216 5.83 -16.77 44.60
CA GLY A 216 5.33 -15.45 45.03
C GLY A 216 6.43 -14.37 45.09
N PRO A 217 7.54 -14.61 45.81
CA PRO A 217 8.67 -13.67 45.83
C PRO A 217 9.29 -13.38 44.46
N THR A 218 9.42 -14.39 43.59
CA THR A 218 9.89 -14.17 42.21
C THR A 218 8.92 -13.28 41.43
N LEU A 219 7.60 -13.44 41.61
CA LEU A 219 6.62 -12.55 40.98
C LEU A 219 6.73 -11.11 41.48
N SER A 220 7.03 -10.89 42.75
CA SER A 220 7.38 -9.56 43.30
C SER A 220 8.66 -8.98 42.69
N MET A 221 9.66 -9.83 42.39
CA MET A 221 10.89 -9.40 41.71
C MET A 221 10.61 -8.99 40.26
N LEU A 222 9.84 -9.80 39.51
CA LEU A 222 9.39 -9.46 38.15
C LEU A 222 8.64 -8.12 38.13
N ALA A 223 7.73 -7.91 39.08
CA ALA A 223 7.04 -6.63 39.23
C ALA A 223 8.01 -5.47 39.53
N THR A 224 9.04 -5.69 40.34
CA THR A 224 10.06 -4.67 40.61
C THR A 224 10.86 -4.30 39.35
N ILE A 225 11.22 -5.28 38.52
CA ILE A 225 11.90 -5.06 37.23
C ILE A 225 10.99 -4.25 36.29
N ILE A 226 9.72 -4.64 36.18
CA ILE A 226 8.73 -3.92 35.36
C ILE A 226 8.59 -2.47 35.83
N CYS A 227 8.37 -2.25 37.13
CA CYS A 227 8.24 -0.92 37.72
C CYS A 227 9.44 -0.02 37.38
N ARG A 228 10.66 -0.56 37.48
CA ARG A 228 11.90 0.16 37.13
C ARG A 228 11.94 0.54 35.66
N GLY A 229 11.57 -0.39 34.78
CA GLY A 229 11.55 -0.17 33.33
C GLY A 229 10.52 0.89 32.88
N LEU A 230 9.42 1.04 33.62
CA LEU A 230 8.36 2.01 33.29
C LEU A 230 8.71 3.47 33.62
N LYS A 231 9.72 3.74 34.46
CA LYS A 231 10.22 5.09 34.80
C LYS A 231 9.13 6.11 35.19
N GLN A 232 8.10 5.72 35.94
CA GLN A 232 6.92 6.56 36.21
C GLN A 232 7.21 7.87 36.94
N HIS A 233 8.28 7.92 37.74
CA HIS A 233 8.57 9.02 38.65
C HIS A 233 9.32 10.21 38.02
N GLU A 234 9.65 10.16 36.73
CA GLU A 234 10.21 11.31 36.02
C GLU A 234 9.11 12.34 35.76
N SER A 235 9.00 13.31 36.67
CA SER A 235 8.10 14.46 36.51
C SER A 235 8.62 15.41 35.44
N VAL A 236 7.71 15.96 34.64
CA VAL A 236 8.00 17.16 33.86
C VAL A 236 8.22 18.30 34.86
N GLU A 237 9.47 18.73 35.02
CA GLU A 237 9.77 19.93 35.77
C GLU A 237 9.26 21.12 34.98
N ILE A 238 8.33 21.89 35.56
CA ILE A 238 7.94 23.20 35.01
C ILE A 238 8.84 24.21 35.72
N PRO A 239 9.88 24.78 35.08
CA PRO A 239 10.82 25.65 35.76
C PRO A 239 10.11 26.87 36.35
N PRO A 240 10.39 27.29 37.59
CA PRO A 240 9.91 28.58 38.08
C PRO A 240 10.88 29.71 37.68
N ALA A 241 10.27 30.80 37.18
CA ALA A 241 10.74 32.20 37.10
C ALA A 241 11.23 32.79 35.76
N THR A 242 10.97 34.11 35.70
CA THR A 242 11.36 35.23 34.79
C THR A 242 10.73 35.30 33.40
N SER A 243 9.47 35.74 33.29
CA SER A 243 8.90 36.04 31.97
C SER A 243 7.57 36.78 31.99
N SER A 244 7.24 37.37 30.84
CA SER A 244 6.11 38.26 30.59
C SER A 244 4.74 37.66 30.98
N PRO A 245 3.67 38.47 31.02
CA PRO A 245 2.33 37.97 31.33
C PRO A 245 1.90 36.78 30.45
N GLY A 246 2.28 36.75 29.18
CA GLY A 246 2.00 35.65 28.26
C GLY A 246 2.63 34.33 28.68
N THR A 247 3.92 34.33 29.01
CA THR A 247 4.64 33.13 29.47
C THR A 247 4.10 32.62 30.80
N SER A 248 3.76 33.54 31.73
CA SER A 248 3.17 33.17 33.02
C SER A 248 1.83 32.46 32.82
N VAL A 249 0.95 32.99 31.98
CA VAL A 249 -0.34 32.37 31.68
C VAL A 249 -0.19 31.02 30.98
N ALA A 250 0.77 30.86 30.07
CA ALA A 250 1.04 29.58 29.41
C ALA A 250 1.33 28.46 30.43
N ARG A 251 2.18 28.74 31.42
CA ARG A 251 2.50 27.80 32.51
C ARG A 251 1.29 27.53 33.42
N VAL A 252 0.53 28.56 33.77
CA VAL A 252 -0.71 28.43 34.57
C VAL A 252 -1.72 27.52 33.85
N CYS A 253 -1.90 27.71 32.55
CA CYS A 253 -2.77 26.85 31.75
C CYS A 253 -2.32 25.40 31.78
N LEU A 254 -1.02 25.15 31.54
CA LEU A 254 -0.50 23.78 31.54
C LEU A 254 -0.67 23.11 32.92
N LYS A 255 -0.29 23.81 34.00
CA LYS A 255 -0.49 23.36 35.39
C LYS A 255 -1.95 23.07 35.70
N HIS A 256 -2.87 23.93 35.27
CA HIS A 256 -4.30 23.75 35.48
C HIS A 256 -4.82 22.50 34.77
N TYR A 257 -4.53 22.33 33.48
CA TYR A 257 -4.96 21.16 32.72
C TYR A 257 -4.35 19.87 33.23
N ASP A 258 -3.10 19.95 33.69
CA ASP A 258 -2.37 18.83 34.25
C ASP A 258 -2.96 18.32 35.56
N ALA A 259 -3.17 19.23 36.52
CA ALA A 259 -3.76 18.91 37.81
C ALA A 259 -5.20 18.36 37.69
N ASN A 260 -5.93 18.81 36.67
CA ASN A 260 -7.32 18.41 36.45
C ASN A 260 -7.49 17.27 35.44
N PHE A 261 -6.41 16.65 34.95
CA PHE A 261 -6.50 15.55 33.98
C PHE A 261 -7.34 14.37 34.48
N VAL A 262 -7.31 14.07 35.80
CA VAL A 262 -8.11 12.99 36.39
C VAL A 262 -9.60 13.14 36.09
N TYR A 263 -10.15 14.36 36.12
CA TYR A 263 -11.56 14.60 35.78
C TYR A 263 -11.89 14.27 34.33
N TYR A 264 -10.95 14.52 33.41
CA TYR A 264 -11.10 14.15 32.01
C TYR A 264 -11.00 12.64 31.81
N ASP A 265 -10.03 11.99 32.45
CA ASP A 265 -9.83 10.54 32.35
C ASP A 265 -10.98 9.76 33.01
N LEU A 266 -11.57 10.29 34.09
CA LEU A 266 -12.75 9.73 34.76
C LEU A 266 -13.95 9.56 33.83
N VAL A 267 -14.11 10.46 32.85
CA VAL A 267 -15.20 10.40 31.87
C VAL A 267 -14.82 9.56 30.65
N THR A 268 -13.60 9.72 30.15
CA THR A 268 -13.19 9.13 28.87
C THR A 268 -12.70 7.70 28.98
N TYR A 269 -11.97 7.35 30.04
CA TYR A 269 -11.38 6.02 30.20
C TYR A 269 -12.43 4.90 30.31
N PRO A 270 -13.54 5.04 31.06
CA PRO A 270 -14.57 3.98 31.12
C PRO A 270 -15.20 3.66 29.76
N ILE A 271 -15.25 4.63 28.83
CA ILE A 271 -15.77 4.44 27.47
C ILE A 271 -14.73 3.71 26.59
N GLN A 272 -13.44 3.94 26.83
CA GLN A 272 -12.34 3.30 26.08
C GLN A 272 -12.04 1.89 26.59
N TYR A 273 -12.27 1.62 27.87
CA TYR A 273 -11.97 0.34 28.51
C TYR A 273 -12.55 -0.85 27.72
N GLY A 274 -11.73 -1.86 27.46
CA GLY A 274 -12.15 -3.10 26.78
C GLY A 274 -12.44 -2.98 25.28
N THR A 275 -12.37 -1.79 24.68
CA THR A 275 -12.67 -1.61 23.24
C THR A 275 -11.50 -1.95 22.32
N GLY A 276 -10.28 -2.12 22.85
CA GLY A 276 -9.05 -2.26 22.07
C GLY A 276 -8.63 -0.99 21.30
N ALA A 277 -9.55 -0.02 21.15
CA ALA A 277 -9.22 1.33 20.77
C ALA A 277 -8.41 1.93 21.92
N GLY A 278 -7.10 2.10 21.72
CA GLY A 278 -6.19 2.68 22.72
C GLY A 278 -6.52 4.16 23.01
N GLU A 279 -5.53 5.05 22.92
CA GLU A 279 -5.85 6.47 22.97
C GLU A 279 -6.83 6.84 21.84
N ALA A 280 -7.92 7.56 22.17
CA ALA A 280 -8.75 8.27 21.21
C ALA A 280 -7.97 9.46 20.60
N ASN A 281 -6.81 9.16 20.01
CA ASN A 281 -6.01 10.11 19.27
C ASN A 281 -6.77 10.49 18.01
N VAL A 282 -6.83 11.79 17.73
CA VAL A 282 -7.36 12.29 16.46
C VAL A 282 -6.38 11.85 15.37
N VAL A 283 -6.79 10.87 14.57
CA VAL A 283 -6.03 10.43 13.41
C VAL A 283 -6.39 11.34 12.24
N GLY A 284 -5.46 12.20 11.85
CA GLY A 284 -5.58 12.97 10.61
C GLY A 284 -5.48 12.04 9.41
N VAL A 285 -6.45 12.09 8.50
CA VAL A 285 -6.40 11.33 7.24
C VAL A 285 -5.80 12.23 6.16
N PHE A 286 -4.56 11.94 5.78
CA PHE A 286 -3.88 12.61 4.68
C PHE A 286 -3.86 11.70 3.45
N ARG A 287 -4.45 12.17 2.35
CA ARG A 287 -4.49 11.43 1.09
C ARG A 287 -3.31 11.83 0.20
N VAL A 288 -2.60 10.83 -0.32
CA VAL A 288 -1.59 11.00 -1.37
C VAL A 288 -2.23 10.55 -2.67
N SER A 289 -2.65 11.51 -3.49
CA SER A 289 -3.30 11.26 -4.78
C SER A 289 -2.85 12.29 -5.81
N PRO A 290 -2.73 11.90 -7.11
CA PRO A 290 -2.44 12.84 -8.18
C PRO A 290 -3.41 14.02 -8.26
N GLU A 291 -4.68 13.79 -7.91
CA GLU A 291 -5.71 14.83 -7.87
C GLU A 291 -5.54 15.83 -6.73
N ASP A 292 -4.89 15.40 -5.64
CA ASP A 292 -4.64 16.28 -4.50
C ASP A 292 -3.41 17.14 -4.74
N ALA A 293 -2.42 16.63 -5.48
CA ALA A 293 -1.17 17.30 -5.85
C ALA A 293 -1.36 18.34 -6.96
N LYS A 294 -1.64 19.59 -6.60
CA LYS A 294 -2.04 20.63 -7.56
C LYS A 294 -0.92 21.57 -7.97
N ASN A 295 0.28 21.42 -7.40
CA ASN A 295 1.34 22.42 -7.56
C ASN A 295 1.78 22.59 -9.02
N LEU A 296 1.90 21.48 -9.76
CA LEU A 296 2.36 21.49 -11.16
C LEU A 296 1.20 21.33 -12.15
N VAL A 297 0.25 20.43 -11.86
CA VAL A 297 -0.93 20.17 -12.70
C VAL A 297 -2.12 19.90 -11.78
N ASP A 298 -3.22 20.65 -11.94
CA ASP A 298 -4.49 20.38 -11.26
C ASP A 298 -5.36 19.47 -12.14
N GLU A 299 -5.37 18.16 -11.89
CA GLU A 299 -6.13 17.19 -12.69
C GLU A 299 -7.65 17.48 -12.70
N ARG A 300 -8.19 18.14 -11.67
CA ARG A 300 -9.63 18.43 -11.59
C ARG A 300 -10.05 19.57 -12.50
N ASP A 301 -9.16 20.54 -12.71
CA ASP A 301 -9.43 21.68 -13.59
C ASP A 301 -9.00 21.39 -15.04
N SER A 302 -8.11 20.43 -15.27
CA SER A 302 -7.45 20.27 -16.58
C SER A 302 -8.21 19.39 -17.61
N GLY A 303 -9.35 18.79 -17.25
CA GLY A 303 -10.14 17.92 -18.15
C GLY A 303 -9.56 16.51 -18.35
N SER A 304 -10.24 15.65 -19.12
CA SER A 304 -9.90 14.22 -19.26
C SER A 304 -8.54 13.92 -19.90
N ASP A 305 -8.04 14.82 -20.74
CA ASP A 305 -6.84 14.57 -21.54
C ASP A 305 -5.55 14.92 -20.78
N ALA A 306 -5.66 15.77 -19.77
CA ALA A 306 -4.55 16.28 -18.96
C ALA A 306 -4.13 15.36 -17.78
N THR A 307 -4.60 14.12 -17.75
CA THR A 307 -4.25 13.19 -16.66
C THR A 307 -2.74 12.94 -16.61
N LYS A 308 -2.14 13.11 -15.43
CA LYS A 308 -0.70 12.89 -15.18
C LYS A 308 -0.31 11.45 -15.45
N LEU A 309 -1.15 10.51 -15.00
CA LEU A 309 -0.88 9.08 -15.05
C LEU A 309 -1.27 8.47 -16.38
N ALA A 310 -0.27 7.99 -17.12
CA ALA A 310 -0.43 7.24 -18.36
C ALA A 310 -1.04 5.86 -18.11
N GLY A 311 -0.75 5.27 -16.94
CA GLY A 311 -1.21 3.96 -16.56
C GLY A 311 -2.72 3.84 -16.36
N ARG A 312 -3.46 4.94 -16.23
CA ARG A 312 -4.94 4.95 -16.22
C ARG A 312 -5.55 4.40 -17.51
N THR A 313 -4.79 4.39 -18.60
CA THR A 313 -5.18 3.73 -19.86
C THR A 313 -5.44 2.24 -19.64
N LEU A 314 -6.34 1.62 -20.41
CA LEU A 314 -6.70 0.20 -20.30
C LEU A 314 -7.19 -0.18 -18.88
N MET A 315 -8.16 0.57 -18.33
CA MET A 315 -8.70 0.35 -16.98
C MET A 315 -7.63 0.30 -15.88
N SER A 316 -6.68 1.25 -15.91
CA SER A 316 -5.56 1.34 -14.96
C SER A 316 -4.47 0.28 -15.07
N PHE A 317 -4.46 -0.53 -16.15
CA PHE A 317 -3.42 -1.52 -16.40
C PHE A 317 -2.31 -1.04 -17.34
N GLY A 318 -2.41 0.17 -17.91
CA GLY A 318 -1.47 0.68 -18.91
C GLY A 318 -0.01 0.64 -18.45
N ALA A 319 0.25 1.03 -17.20
CA ALA A 319 1.61 1.08 -16.66
C ALA A 319 2.28 -0.32 -16.59
N PHE A 320 1.52 -1.41 -16.61
CA PHE A 320 2.09 -2.75 -16.68
C PHE A 320 2.62 -3.09 -18.08
N LEU A 321 2.03 -2.50 -19.10
CA LEU A 321 2.19 -2.87 -20.50
C LEU A 321 3.19 -1.99 -21.24
N ASP A 322 3.60 -0.85 -20.68
CA ASP A 322 4.62 -0.03 -21.32
C ASP A 322 5.61 0.53 -20.29
N GLU A 323 6.90 0.36 -20.55
CA GLU A 323 7.95 0.87 -19.67
C GLU A 323 7.93 2.40 -19.60
N SER A 324 7.65 3.09 -20.71
CA SER A 324 7.63 4.55 -20.73
C SER A 324 6.46 5.11 -19.91
N TRP A 325 5.30 4.46 -19.95
CA TRP A 325 4.14 4.82 -19.13
C TRP A 325 4.41 4.55 -17.66
N ARG A 326 5.03 3.41 -17.33
CA ARG A 326 5.43 3.08 -15.96
C ARG A 326 6.40 4.10 -15.38
N ARG A 327 7.43 4.48 -16.15
CA ARG A 327 8.41 5.49 -15.75
C ARG A 327 7.75 6.86 -15.55
N ASN A 328 6.84 7.26 -16.43
CA ASN A 328 6.05 8.48 -16.24
C ASN A 328 5.25 8.46 -14.92
N ASP A 329 4.56 7.36 -14.65
CA ASP A 329 3.71 7.23 -13.46
C ASP A 329 4.52 7.16 -12.17
N MET A 330 5.66 6.46 -12.18
CA MET A 330 6.61 6.46 -11.06
C MET A 330 7.15 7.86 -10.79
N LEU A 331 7.53 8.60 -11.84
CA LEU A 331 8.05 9.96 -11.69
C LEU A 331 6.99 10.92 -11.15
N TRP A 332 5.76 10.89 -11.67
CA TRP A 332 4.63 11.65 -11.10
C TRP A 332 4.36 11.24 -9.65
N GLY A 333 4.39 9.94 -9.33
CA GLY A 333 4.22 9.45 -7.96
C GLY A 333 5.26 10.01 -6.99
N ARG A 334 6.52 10.16 -7.42
CA ARG A 334 7.58 10.80 -6.63
C ARG A 334 7.29 12.28 -6.40
N LEU A 335 6.90 13.01 -7.44
CA LEU A 335 6.60 14.45 -7.36
C LEU A 335 5.37 14.74 -6.49
N ASP A 336 4.26 14.03 -6.74
CA ASP A 336 3.00 14.19 -6.01
C ASP A 336 3.15 13.71 -4.56
N GLY A 337 3.89 12.62 -4.35
CA GLY A 337 4.25 12.11 -3.02
C GLY A 337 5.04 13.12 -2.19
N ALA A 338 6.09 13.71 -2.77
CA ALA A 338 6.86 14.76 -2.11
C ALA A 338 5.98 15.97 -1.75
N GLU A 339 5.15 16.43 -2.69
CA GLU A 339 4.22 17.54 -2.46
C GLU A 339 3.29 17.27 -1.27
N ARG A 340 2.74 16.06 -1.20
CA ARG A 340 1.76 15.67 -0.17
C ARG A 340 2.39 15.40 1.19
N ILE A 341 3.54 14.75 1.25
CA ILE A 341 4.27 14.53 2.50
C ILE A 341 4.68 15.88 3.11
N ILE A 342 5.31 16.76 2.32
CA ILE A 342 5.74 18.08 2.82
C ILE A 342 4.55 18.90 3.30
N SER A 343 3.44 18.87 2.56
CA SER A 343 2.23 19.60 2.95
C SER A 343 1.54 19.04 4.20
N ALA A 344 1.64 17.73 4.44
CA ALA A 344 1.12 17.10 5.65
C ALA A 344 1.97 17.42 6.89
N LEU A 345 3.28 17.53 6.72
CA LEU A 345 4.22 17.88 7.80
C LEU A 345 4.19 19.36 8.18
N LEU A 346 3.79 20.23 7.24
CA LEU A 346 3.73 21.67 7.43
C LEU A 346 2.32 22.20 7.18
N PRO A 347 1.29 21.83 7.97
CA PRO A 347 -0.11 22.11 7.66
C PRO A 347 -0.48 23.60 7.84
N GLU A 348 0.27 24.35 8.65
CA GLU A 348 -0.11 25.69 9.09
C GLU A 348 -0.01 26.74 7.98
N LYS A 349 -0.81 27.80 8.11
CA LYS A 349 -0.78 28.93 7.15
C LYS A 349 0.54 29.69 7.17
N SER A 350 1.18 29.77 8.35
CA SER A 350 2.51 30.36 8.53
C SER A 350 3.58 29.65 7.70
N ASP A 351 3.40 28.35 7.45
CA ASP A 351 4.39 27.52 6.77
C ASP A 351 4.29 27.61 5.26
N ARG A 352 3.38 28.43 4.71
CA ARG A 352 3.07 28.44 3.27
C ARG A 352 4.32 28.64 2.39
N GLU A 353 5.15 29.62 2.72
CA GLU A 353 6.37 29.92 1.94
C GLU A 353 7.42 28.83 2.12
N LEU A 354 7.63 28.36 3.36
CA LEU A 354 8.55 27.26 3.64
C LEU A 354 8.14 25.98 2.88
N ARG A 355 6.85 25.63 2.94
CA ARG A 355 6.25 24.49 2.23
C ARG A 355 6.47 24.61 0.73
N LYS A 356 6.22 25.78 0.14
CA LYS A 356 6.44 26.04 -1.29
C LYS A 356 7.92 25.83 -1.68
N ASN A 357 8.84 26.36 -0.87
CA ASN A 357 10.27 26.24 -1.13
C ASN A 357 10.75 24.79 -1.04
N LEU A 358 10.34 24.05 0.00
CA LEU A 358 10.70 22.64 0.18
C LEU A 358 10.12 21.75 -0.92
N ILE A 359 8.90 22.03 -1.39
CA ILE A 359 8.31 21.30 -2.53
C ILE A 359 9.14 21.54 -3.80
N ASN A 360 9.49 22.80 -4.08
CA ASN A 360 10.32 23.14 -5.25
C ASN A 360 11.69 22.47 -5.16
N GLU A 361 12.34 22.51 -3.99
CA GLU A 361 13.62 21.85 -3.73
C GLU A 361 13.52 20.32 -3.96
N ALA A 362 12.48 19.67 -3.42
CA ALA A 362 12.27 18.24 -3.58
C ALA A 362 12.03 17.86 -5.05
N HIS A 363 11.21 18.63 -5.78
CA HIS A 363 10.96 18.40 -7.21
C HIS A 363 12.24 18.56 -8.05
N LEU A 364 13.04 19.60 -7.79
CA LEU A 364 14.32 19.80 -8.46
C LEU A 364 15.31 18.67 -8.14
N GLY A 365 15.37 18.23 -6.88
CA GLY A 365 16.19 17.10 -6.45
C GLY A 365 15.83 15.80 -7.19
N ILE A 366 14.54 15.51 -7.30
CA ILE A 366 14.02 14.35 -8.06
C ILE A 366 14.45 14.43 -9.53
N PHE A 367 14.24 15.57 -10.20
CA PHE A 367 14.62 15.71 -11.60
C PHE A 367 16.12 15.66 -11.84
N LYS A 368 16.91 16.29 -10.96
CA LYS A 368 18.37 16.24 -11.02
C LYS A 368 18.86 14.79 -10.95
N GLN A 369 18.34 14.01 -10.00
CA GLN A 369 18.68 12.59 -9.87
C GLN A 369 18.35 11.80 -11.15
N GLU A 370 17.11 11.93 -11.67
CA GLU A 370 16.69 11.21 -12.88
C GLU A 370 17.56 11.57 -14.10
N ILE A 371 17.92 12.84 -14.25
CA ILE A 371 18.81 13.28 -15.34
C ILE A 371 20.23 12.71 -15.16
N GLU A 372 20.76 12.68 -13.93
CA GLU A 372 22.07 12.09 -13.61
C GLU A 372 22.13 10.58 -13.86
N GLU A 373 21.01 9.88 -13.64
CA GLU A 373 20.87 8.44 -13.91
C GLU A 373 20.62 8.11 -15.40
N GLY A 374 20.61 9.13 -16.28
CA GLY A 374 20.43 8.96 -17.73
C GLY A 374 18.97 8.95 -18.19
N ASN A 375 18.01 9.26 -17.31
CA ASN A 375 16.58 9.28 -17.60
C ASN A 375 16.05 10.67 -18.04
N GLY A 376 16.93 11.54 -18.54
CA GLY A 376 16.56 12.90 -18.97
C GLY A 376 15.42 12.94 -20.00
N ASP A 377 15.32 11.93 -20.87
CA ASP A 377 14.21 11.82 -21.82
C ASP A 377 12.85 11.64 -21.12
N ALA A 378 12.80 10.90 -20.00
CA ALA A 378 11.57 10.71 -19.24
C ALA A 378 11.14 12.02 -18.55
N VAL A 379 12.09 12.75 -17.97
CA VAL A 379 11.86 14.07 -17.37
C VAL A 379 11.33 15.05 -18.41
N CYS A 380 12.01 15.17 -19.56
CA CYS A 380 11.59 16.08 -20.62
C CYS A 380 10.24 15.72 -21.20
N ARG A 381 9.94 14.43 -21.41
CA ARG A 381 8.60 13.99 -21.86
C ARG A 381 7.51 14.34 -20.84
N LEU A 382 7.74 14.09 -19.55
CA LEU A 382 6.76 14.40 -18.50
C LEU A 382 6.46 15.89 -18.44
N LEU A 383 7.50 16.73 -18.41
CA LEU A 383 7.36 18.18 -18.37
C LEU A 383 6.73 18.74 -19.65
N SER A 384 7.13 18.21 -20.81
CA SER A 384 6.53 18.55 -22.11
C SER A 384 5.03 18.22 -22.13
N HIS A 385 4.64 17.04 -21.66
CA HIS A 385 3.24 16.65 -21.53
C HIS A 385 2.46 17.56 -20.58
N ALA A 386 3.04 17.90 -19.42
CA ALA A 386 2.42 18.80 -18.45
C ALA A 386 2.18 20.21 -19.03
N LEU A 387 3.18 20.74 -19.75
CA LEU A 387 3.10 22.04 -20.43
C LEU A 387 2.07 22.06 -21.56
N ALA A 388 1.89 20.94 -22.26
CA ALA A 388 0.92 20.83 -23.36
C ALA A 388 -0.55 20.91 -22.89
N HIS A 389 -0.82 20.64 -21.61
CA HIS A 389 -2.19 20.50 -21.07
C HIS A 389 -2.57 21.51 -20.01
N THR A 390 -1.67 22.42 -19.62
CA THR A 390 -2.02 23.45 -18.62
C THR A 390 -2.88 24.53 -19.29
N LYS A 391 -4.08 24.77 -18.76
CA LYS A 391 -4.95 25.87 -19.22
C LYS A 391 -4.24 27.21 -18.98
N SER A 392 -4.28 28.08 -19.98
CA SER A 392 -3.63 29.38 -19.95
C SER A 392 -4.16 30.22 -18.77
N GLN A 393 -3.26 30.61 -17.86
CA GLN A 393 -3.37 31.58 -16.76
C GLN A 393 -3.67 31.05 -15.32
N GLY A 394 -3.35 29.80 -15.00
CA GLY A 394 -3.47 29.25 -13.63
C GLY A 394 -2.19 29.33 -12.76
N PRO A 395 -2.27 29.33 -11.41
CA PRO A 395 -1.09 29.27 -10.52
C PRO A 395 -0.17 28.07 -10.78
N SER A 396 -0.74 26.91 -11.12
CA SER A 396 0.01 25.69 -11.44
C SER A 396 0.83 25.83 -12.72
N GLU A 397 0.33 26.54 -13.72
CA GLU A 397 1.07 26.80 -14.97
C GLU A 397 2.30 27.67 -14.70
N LYS A 398 2.15 28.72 -13.89
CA LYS A 398 3.29 29.57 -13.49
C LYS A 398 4.35 28.74 -12.77
N ASN A 399 3.95 27.96 -11.76
CA ASN A 399 4.86 27.10 -11.02
C ASN A 399 5.56 26.09 -11.94
N LEU A 400 4.83 25.48 -12.88
CA LEU A 400 5.39 24.54 -13.86
C LEU A 400 6.41 25.21 -14.78
N LYS A 401 6.11 26.40 -15.32
CA LYS A 401 7.03 27.16 -16.19
C LYS A 401 8.30 27.57 -15.43
N ASP A 402 8.14 28.08 -14.21
CA ASP A 402 9.25 28.46 -13.33
C ASP A 402 10.13 27.24 -13.01
N LEU A 403 9.52 26.08 -12.74
CA LEU A 403 10.23 24.82 -12.48
C LEU A 403 10.97 24.31 -13.72
N VAL A 404 10.35 24.35 -14.90
CA VAL A 404 10.98 23.96 -16.18
C VAL A 404 12.19 24.84 -16.48
N GLY A 405 12.07 26.16 -16.25
CA GLY A 405 13.19 27.10 -16.39
C GLY A 405 14.37 26.75 -15.47
N GLN A 406 14.08 26.41 -14.20
CA GLN A 406 15.10 25.97 -13.24
C GLN A 406 15.74 24.64 -13.64
N VAL A 407 14.96 23.65 -14.09
CA VAL A 407 15.48 22.35 -14.58
C VAL A 407 16.42 22.54 -15.76
N LEU A 408 16.04 23.39 -16.74
CA LEU A 408 16.87 23.72 -17.89
C LEU A 408 18.17 24.42 -17.46
N ALA A 409 18.09 25.41 -16.57
CA ALA A 409 19.26 26.15 -16.10
C ALA A 409 20.25 25.26 -15.35
N GLN A 410 19.75 24.39 -14.46
CA GLN A 410 20.59 23.51 -13.63
C GLN A 410 21.19 22.33 -14.41
N ASN A 411 20.60 21.96 -15.56
CA ASN A 411 20.99 20.76 -16.32
C ASN A 411 21.37 21.03 -17.78
N ALA A 412 21.68 22.29 -18.13
CA ALA A 412 21.96 22.71 -19.51
C ALA A 412 23.05 21.89 -20.21
N GLY A 413 24.08 21.46 -19.47
CA GLY A 413 25.19 20.63 -19.97
C GLY A 413 24.91 19.12 -20.00
N ARG A 414 23.79 18.66 -19.43
CA ARG A 414 23.40 17.24 -19.37
C ARG A 414 22.25 16.89 -20.31
N LEU A 415 21.47 17.89 -20.70
CA LEU A 415 20.37 17.73 -21.65
C LEU A 415 20.84 17.96 -23.09
N ASN A 416 20.47 17.04 -23.98
CA ASN A 416 20.73 17.17 -25.42
C ASN A 416 19.73 18.13 -26.10
N ASP A 417 19.99 18.47 -27.36
CA ASP A 417 19.16 19.45 -28.09
C ASP A 417 17.73 18.95 -28.36
N VAL A 418 17.54 17.63 -28.50
CA VAL A 418 16.21 17.03 -28.68
C VAL A 418 15.37 17.21 -27.41
N GLN A 419 15.95 16.95 -26.25
CA GLN A 419 15.35 17.12 -24.93
C GLN A 419 14.99 18.59 -24.66
N LYS A 420 15.90 19.52 -24.98
CA LYS A 420 15.64 20.97 -24.87
C LYS A 420 14.50 21.39 -25.79
N THR A 421 14.50 20.91 -27.04
CA THR A 421 13.45 21.20 -28.03
C THR A 421 12.08 20.67 -27.57
N ALA A 422 12.03 19.49 -26.96
CA ALA A 422 10.79 18.90 -26.44
C ALA A 422 10.14 19.77 -25.34
N LEU A 423 10.93 20.53 -24.58
CA LEU A 423 10.43 21.48 -23.58
C LEU A 423 9.99 22.81 -24.19
N SER A 424 10.65 23.27 -25.25
CA SER A 424 10.27 24.49 -25.97
C SER A 424 9.05 24.31 -26.89
N ARG A 425 8.80 23.07 -27.34
CA ARG A 425 7.63 22.69 -28.14
C ARG A 425 6.89 21.54 -27.44
N PRO A 426 6.04 21.85 -26.45
CA PRO A 426 5.31 20.86 -25.67
C PRO A 426 4.53 19.86 -26.54
N GLN A 427 4.61 18.58 -26.22
CA GLN A 427 3.93 17.50 -26.93
C GLN A 427 3.13 16.64 -25.95
N THR A 428 2.02 16.06 -26.45
CA THR A 428 1.21 15.12 -25.68
C THR A 428 1.87 13.74 -25.59
N LEU A 429 1.63 13.01 -24.51
CA LEU A 429 2.16 11.68 -24.30
C LEU A 429 1.40 10.69 -25.16
N ASP A 430 2.10 9.86 -25.93
CA ASP A 430 1.46 8.78 -26.69
C ASP A 430 0.96 7.68 -25.75
N ARG A 431 -0.36 7.45 -25.77
CA ARG A 431 -1.07 6.45 -24.97
C ARG A 431 -1.56 5.26 -25.80
N GLN A 432 -1.05 5.08 -27.02
CA GLN A 432 -1.37 3.92 -27.85
C GLN A 432 -0.35 2.80 -27.64
N LEU A 433 -0.85 1.60 -27.30
CA LEU A 433 0.03 0.44 -27.18
C LEU A 433 0.42 -0.06 -28.57
N HIS A 434 1.70 -0.27 -28.81
CA HIS A 434 2.16 -0.84 -30.08
C HIS A 434 1.52 -2.23 -30.32
N PRO A 435 0.93 -2.50 -31.50
CA PRO A 435 0.21 -3.75 -31.77
C PRO A 435 1.03 -5.03 -31.53
N GLN A 436 2.34 -4.97 -31.79
CA GLN A 436 3.24 -6.09 -31.50
C GLN A 436 3.35 -6.36 -30.00
N ARG A 437 3.59 -5.33 -29.17
CA ARG A 437 3.65 -5.47 -27.71
C ARG A 437 2.31 -5.97 -27.15
N ALA A 438 1.19 -5.45 -27.66
CA ALA A 438 -0.15 -5.91 -27.27
C ALA A 438 -0.30 -7.43 -27.45
N LEU A 439 0.11 -7.94 -28.61
CA LEU A 439 0.02 -9.35 -28.95
C LEU A 439 1.00 -10.22 -28.14
N GLU A 440 2.21 -9.72 -27.86
CA GLU A 440 3.16 -10.38 -26.96
C GLU A 440 2.59 -10.51 -25.53
N TYR A 441 1.97 -9.47 -24.99
CA TYR A 441 1.34 -9.52 -23.67
C TYR A 441 0.14 -10.46 -23.63
N ILE A 442 -0.70 -10.48 -24.68
CA ILE A 442 -1.83 -11.43 -24.76
C ILE A 442 -1.31 -12.88 -24.78
N SER A 443 -0.26 -13.17 -25.55
CA SER A 443 0.36 -14.50 -25.56
C SER A 443 0.92 -14.89 -24.19
N ARG A 444 1.71 -13.99 -23.57
CA ARG A 444 2.34 -14.23 -22.27
C ARG A 444 1.31 -14.40 -21.15
N SER A 445 0.29 -13.55 -21.09
CA SER A 445 -0.78 -13.65 -20.08
C SER A 445 -1.59 -14.94 -20.21
N THR A 446 -1.86 -15.40 -21.44
CA THR A 446 -2.53 -16.67 -21.71
C THR A 446 -1.70 -17.86 -21.21
N ASN A 447 -0.39 -17.84 -21.42
CA ASN A 447 0.52 -18.88 -20.93
C ASN A 447 0.61 -18.89 -19.40
N ILE A 448 0.85 -17.73 -18.76
CA ILE A 448 0.91 -17.60 -17.29
C ILE A 448 -0.39 -18.08 -16.65
N THR A 449 -1.54 -17.71 -17.22
CA THR A 449 -2.84 -18.15 -16.73
C THR A 449 -2.97 -19.67 -16.82
N GLY A 450 -2.53 -20.28 -17.93
CA GLY A 450 -2.46 -21.73 -18.08
C GLY A 450 -1.57 -22.41 -17.02
N ASP A 451 -0.40 -21.82 -16.74
CA ASP A 451 0.54 -22.33 -15.74
C ASP A 451 -0.02 -22.21 -14.32
N MET A 452 -0.67 -21.09 -14.00
CA MET A 452 -1.36 -20.89 -12.72
C MET A 452 -2.48 -21.91 -12.51
N PHE A 453 -3.33 -22.13 -13.52
CA PHE A 453 -4.37 -23.15 -13.46
C PHE A 453 -3.78 -24.56 -13.29
N THR A 454 -2.63 -24.84 -13.90
CA THR A 454 -1.90 -26.10 -13.71
C THR A 454 -1.41 -26.24 -12.27
N GLY A 455 -0.81 -25.19 -11.71
CA GLY A 455 -0.38 -25.16 -10.31
C GLY A 455 -1.54 -25.38 -9.32
N LEU A 456 -2.67 -24.70 -9.53
CA LEU A 456 -3.87 -24.86 -8.72
C LEU A 456 -4.51 -26.25 -8.87
N SER A 457 -4.62 -26.76 -10.09
CA SER A 457 -5.18 -28.07 -10.35
C SER A 457 -4.34 -29.20 -9.74
N ASN A 458 -3.01 -29.07 -9.77
CA ASN A 458 -2.10 -29.99 -9.08
C ASN A 458 -2.24 -29.90 -7.55
N LYS A 459 -2.35 -28.68 -7.00
CA LYS A 459 -2.51 -28.44 -5.56
C LYS A 459 -3.83 -29.00 -5.01
N TYR A 460 -4.92 -28.88 -5.76
CA TYR A 460 -6.27 -29.28 -5.33
C TYR A 460 -6.76 -30.60 -5.95
N GLN A 461 -5.90 -31.35 -6.65
CA GLN A 461 -6.21 -32.60 -7.35
C GLN A 461 -7.48 -32.56 -8.22
N PHE A 462 -7.74 -31.42 -8.85
CA PHE A 462 -8.98 -31.19 -9.60
C PHE A 462 -8.79 -31.56 -11.08
N GLU A 463 -9.21 -32.77 -11.46
CA GLU A 463 -9.10 -33.35 -12.82
C GLU A 463 -9.68 -32.48 -13.96
N PRO A 464 -10.88 -31.88 -13.85
CA PRO A 464 -11.41 -30.99 -14.88
C PRO A 464 -10.54 -29.74 -15.07
N GLY A 465 -9.89 -29.27 -14.00
CA GLY A 465 -8.95 -28.16 -14.02
C GLY A 465 -7.69 -28.44 -14.86
N LYS A 466 -7.22 -29.69 -14.90
CA LYS A 466 -6.07 -30.09 -15.75
C LYS A 466 -6.41 -30.01 -17.24
N ARG A 467 -7.65 -30.35 -17.61
CA ARG A 467 -8.11 -30.25 -19.01
C ARG A 467 -8.22 -28.79 -19.44
N VAL A 468 -8.80 -27.95 -18.60
CA VAL A 468 -8.89 -26.51 -18.86
C VAL A 468 -7.50 -25.90 -18.96
N SER A 469 -6.60 -26.17 -18.01
CA SER A 469 -5.24 -25.60 -17.98
C SER A 469 -4.40 -25.99 -19.21
N SER A 470 -4.46 -27.26 -19.62
CA SER A 470 -3.73 -27.75 -20.78
C SER A 470 -4.24 -27.13 -22.09
N TRP A 471 -5.54 -26.83 -22.19
CA TRP A 471 -6.09 -26.18 -23.36
C TRP A 471 -5.72 -24.69 -23.42
N THR A 472 -5.79 -23.94 -22.31
CA THR A 472 -5.39 -22.52 -22.27
C THR A 472 -3.91 -22.34 -22.61
N ALA A 473 -3.01 -23.18 -22.08
CA ALA A 473 -1.59 -23.12 -22.40
C ALA A 473 -1.31 -23.44 -23.89
N ARG A 474 -2.05 -24.41 -24.47
CA ARG A 474 -1.95 -24.72 -25.92
C ARG A 474 -2.42 -23.55 -26.78
N VAL A 475 -3.51 -22.89 -26.41
CA VAL A 475 -4.00 -21.70 -27.13
C VAL A 475 -2.96 -20.58 -27.11
N GLY A 476 -2.36 -20.28 -25.95
CA GLY A 476 -1.31 -19.26 -25.84
C GLY A 476 -0.06 -19.59 -26.66
N THR A 477 0.33 -20.86 -26.68
CA THR A 477 1.45 -21.39 -27.48
C THR A 477 1.18 -21.32 -28.99
N ILE A 478 -0.02 -21.71 -29.43
CA ILE A 478 -0.44 -21.62 -30.84
C ILE A 478 -0.45 -20.15 -31.28
N LEU A 479 -1.00 -19.26 -30.45
CA LEU A 479 -1.04 -17.83 -30.71
C LEU A 479 0.38 -17.25 -30.85
N TRP A 480 1.34 -17.70 -30.03
CA TRP A 480 2.75 -17.33 -30.16
C TRP A 480 3.36 -17.74 -31.51
N TYR A 481 3.16 -18.99 -31.93
CA TYR A 481 3.69 -19.47 -33.22
C TYR A 481 3.09 -18.72 -34.41
N VAL A 482 1.79 -18.42 -34.37
CA VAL A 482 1.13 -17.61 -35.40
C VAL A 482 1.74 -16.20 -35.45
N ILE A 483 1.99 -15.57 -34.30
CA ILE A 483 2.64 -14.25 -34.22
C ILE A 483 4.07 -14.32 -34.77
N ALA A 484 4.89 -15.26 -34.30
CA ALA A 484 6.30 -15.39 -34.68
C ALA A 484 6.49 -15.51 -36.21
N VAL A 485 5.57 -16.19 -36.86
CA VAL A 485 5.53 -16.39 -38.31
C VAL A 485 4.89 -15.21 -39.06
N ALA A 486 3.96 -14.49 -38.42
CA ALA A 486 3.29 -13.33 -39.01
C ALA A 486 4.13 -12.04 -38.98
N VAL A 487 5.14 -11.96 -38.10
CA VAL A 487 6.07 -10.84 -38.02
C VAL A 487 6.91 -10.75 -39.33
N PRO A 488 6.87 -9.62 -40.05
CA PRO A 488 7.61 -9.48 -41.30
C PRO A 488 9.12 -9.62 -41.11
N GLN A 489 9.78 -10.35 -42.03
CA GLN A 489 11.24 -10.55 -42.04
C GLN A 489 11.85 -11.20 -40.79
N SER A 490 11.04 -11.87 -39.95
CA SER A 490 11.57 -12.77 -38.93
C SER A 490 12.11 -14.05 -39.58
N LEU A 491 13.13 -14.69 -38.98
CA LEU A 491 13.64 -15.99 -39.45
C LEU A 491 12.53 -17.05 -39.51
N ALA A 492 11.62 -17.03 -38.55
CA ALA A 492 10.45 -17.91 -38.51
C ALA A 492 9.50 -17.66 -39.69
N SER A 493 9.25 -16.40 -40.06
CA SER A 493 8.41 -16.05 -41.21
C SER A 493 9.01 -16.52 -42.53
N LEU A 494 10.33 -16.42 -42.70
CA LEU A 494 11.03 -16.86 -43.91
C LEU A 494 10.97 -18.38 -44.06
N PHE A 495 11.29 -19.10 -42.98
CA PHE A 495 11.22 -20.55 -42.93
C PHE A 495 9.80 -21.06 -43.19
N PHE A 496 8.81 -20.50 -42.48
CA PHE A 496 7.42 -20.91 -42.62
C PHE A 496 6.88 -20.72 -44.03
N ARG A 497 7.19 -19.60 -44.69
CA ARG A 497 6.73 -19.35 -46.08
C ARG A 497 7.31 -20.36 -47.07
N HIS A 498 8.57 -20.74 -46.89
CA HIS A 498 9.19 -21.78 -47.72
C HIS A 498 8.45 -23.12 -47.57
N TRP A 499 8.20 -23.54 -46.34
CA TRP A 499 7.45 -24.77 -46.06
C TRP A 499 6.00 -24.69 -46.53
N LEU A 500 5.34 -23.54 -46.41
CA LEU A 500 3.97 -23.34 -46.90
C LEU A 500 3.91 -23.46 -48.43
N GLY A 501 4.91 -22.92 -49.15
CA GLY A 501 5.05 -23.10 -50.59
C GLY A 501 5.25 -24.56 -51.00
N LEU A 502 6.08 -25.31 -50.25
CA LEU A 502 6.25 -26.74 -50.45
C LEU A 502 4.95 -27.52 -50.23
N LEU A 503 4.18 -27.17 -49.20
CA LEU A 503 2.89 -27.79 -48.91
C LEU A 503 1.85 -27.53 -50.00
N TYR A 504 1.82 -26.34 -50.61
CA TYR A 504 1.00 -26.07 -51.80
C TYR A 504 1.39 -26.99 -52.96
N LEU A 505 2.69 -27.17 -53.22
CA LEU A 505 3.19 -28.06 -54.27
C LEU A 505 2.80 -29.51 -54.00
N VAL A 506 2.99 -29.99 -52.76
CA VAL A 506 2.60 -31.35 -52.36
C VAL A 506 1.09 -31.56 -52.49
N ALA A 507 0.26 -30.59 -52.09
CA ALA A 507 -1.19 -30.69 -52.23
C ALA A 507 -1.62 -30.83 -53.69
N VAL A 508 -1.05 -30.03 -54.60
CA VAL A 508 -1.32 -30.13 -56.05
C VAL A 508 -0.81 -31.46 -56.61
N ALA A 509 0.37 -31.92 -56.19
CA ALA A 509 0.91 -33.21 -56.63
C ALA A 509 0.02 -34.38 -56.18
N LEU A 510 -0.48 -34.37 -54.95
CA LEU A 510 -1.41 -35.39 -54.44
C LEU A 510 -2.74 -35.38 -55.22
N ILE A 511 -3.27 -34.21 -55.54
CA ILE A 511 -4.47 -34.09 -56.39
C ILE A 511 -4.17 -34.67 -57.77
N ALA A 512 -3.04 -34.30 -58.37
CA ALA A 512 -2.66 -34.76 -59.71
C ALA A 512 -2.49 -36.28 -59.78
N VAL A 513 -1.78 -36.87 -58.82
CA VAL A 513 -1.60 -38.33 -58.71
C VAL A 513 -2.95 -39.01 -58.41
N GLY A 514 -3.73 -38.45 -57.49
CA GLY A 514 -5.01 -39.00 -57.05
C GLY A 514 -6.06 -39.06 -58.16
N VAL A 515 -6.11 -38.05 -59.04
CA VAL A 515 -7.02 -38.00 -60.19
C VAL A 515 -6.83 -39.19 -61.14
N PHE A 516 -5.62 -39.76 -61.23
CA PHE A 516 -5.33 -40.89 -62.12
C PHE A 516 -5.25 -42.25 -61.42
N LEU A 517 -5.07 -42.28 -60.11
CA LEU A 517 -4.71 -43.51 -59.39
C LEU A 517 -5.67 -43.88 -58.26
N ASN A 518 -6.16 -42.92 -57.49
CA ASN A 518 -6.94 -43.20 -56.28
C ASN A 518 -7.70 -41.97 -55.76
N ASP A 519 -9.04 -42.07 -55.70
CA ASP A 519 -9.90 -41.00 -55.19
C ASP A 519 -9.63 -40.63 -53.73
N ASN A 520 -9.16 -41.57 -52.89
CA ASN A 520 -8.77 -41.25 -51.51
C ASN A 520 -7.52 -40.36 -51.46
N VAL A 521 -6.58 -40.54 -52.39
CA VAL A 521 -5.38 -39.69 -52.50
C VAL A 521 -5.76 -38.31 -53.04
N LYS A 522 -6.70 -38.26 -53.99
CA LYS A 522 -7.30 -37.02 -54.51
C LYS A 522 -7.97 -36.22 -53.39
N PHE A 523 -8.80 -36.89 -52.59
CA PHE A 523 -9.49 -36.29 -51.45
C PHE A 523 -8.50 -35.76 -50.40
N ALA A 524 -7.48 -36.54 -50.06
CA ALA A 524 -6.42 -36.10 -49.14
C ALA A 524 -5.67 -34.85 -49.67
N GLY A 525 -5.42 -34.78 -50.97
CA GLY A 525 -4.82 -33.61 -51.62
C GLY A 525 -5.67 -32.35 -51.50
N TRP A 526 -6.99 -32.46 -51.71
CA TRP A 526 -7.94 -31.35 -51.54
C TRP A 526 -8.06 -30.90 -50.08
N GLN A 527 -8.05 -31.83 -49.13
CA GLN A 527 -8.04 -31.51 -47.70
C GLN A 527 -6.77 -30.74 -47.32
N LEU A 528 -5.60 -31.20 -47.78
CA LEU A 528 -4.33 -30.54 -47.52
C LEU A 528 -4.32 -29.11 -48.12
N LEU A 529 -4.80 -28.96 -49.37
CA LEU A 529 -4.88 -27.66 -50.02
C LEU A 529 -5.76 -26.67 -49.23
N GLY A 530 -6.92 -27.13 -48.75
CA GLY A 530 -7.82 -26.33 -47.92
C GLY A 530 -7.18 -25.89 -46.61
N ILE A 531 -6.50 -26.80 -45.90
CA ILE A 531 -5.79 -26.50 -44.64
C ILE A 531 -4.69 -25.45 -44.87
N VAL A 532 -3.87 -25.64 -45.90
CA VAL A 532 -2.77 -24.72 -46.24
C VAL A 532 -3.29 -23.32 -46.55
N VAL A 533 -4.40 -23.21 -47.29
CA VAL A 533 -5.07 -21.93 -47.57
C VAL A 533 -5.53 -21.27 -46.28
N VAL A 534 -6.24 -21.98 -45.40
CA VAL A 534 -6.74 -21.40 -44.14
C VAL A 534 -5.59 -20.88 -43.27
N ILE A 535 -4.53 -21.67 -43.11
CA ILE A 535 -3.34 -21.29 -42.34
C ILE A 535 -2.69 -20.02 -42.94
N HIS A 536 -2.54 -19.97 -44.26
CA HIS A 536 -1.97 -18.81 -44.96
C HIS A 536 -2.80 -17.54 -44.69
N LEU A 537 -4.13 -17.65 -44.71
CA LEU A 537 -5.03 -16.52 -44.48
C LEU A 537 -4.95 -15.97 -43.05
N ILE A 538 -4.89 -16.86 -42.05
CA ILE A 538 -4.74 -16.48 -40.63
C ILE A 538 -3.44 -15.70 -40.43
N VAL A 539 -2.32 -16.24 -40.89
CA VAL A 539 -0.98 -15.61 -40.75
C VAL A 539 -0.92 -14.27 -41.48
N SER A 540 -1.46 -14.20 -42.69
CA SER A 540 -1.49 -12.95 -43.48
C SER A 540 -2.36 -11.88 -42.82
N GLY A 541 -3.50 -12.27 -42.24
CA GLY A 541 -4.38 -11.40 -41.46
C GLY A 541 -3.66 -10.78 -40.27
N VAL A 542 -3.03 -11.60 -39.43
CA VAL A 542 -2.25 -11.15 -38.27
C VAL A 542 -1.11 -10.23 -38.70
N GLY A 543 -0.35 -10.61 -39.75
CA GLY A 543 0.75 -9.80 -40.27
C GLY A 543 0.30 -8.45 -40.88
N SER A 544 -0.94 -8.35 -41.35
CA SER A 544 -1.50 -7.07 -41.83
C SER A 544 -1.87 -6.12 -40.69
N HIS A 545 -2.38 -6.67 -39.59
CA HIS A 545 -2.71 -5.92 -38.38
C HIS A 545 -1.45 -5.41 -37.67
N LEU A 546 -0.40 -6.25 -37.60
CA LEU A 546 0.92 -5.86 -37.10
C LEU A 546 1.54 -4.68 -37.87
N ARG A 547 1.21 -4.53 -39.16
CA ARG A 547 1.68 -3.44 -40.04
C ARG A 547 0.79 -2.19 -40.01
N GLY A 548 -0.20 -2.11 -39.11
CA GLY A 548 -1.08 -0.94 -38.97
C GLY A 548 -2.06 -0.71 -40.14
N LYS A 549 -2.25 -1.68 -41.03
CA LYS A 549 -3.18 -1.56 -42.18
C LYS A 549 -4.61 -1.96 -41.75
N LYS A 550 -5.63 -1.23 -42.22
CA LYS A 550 -7.05 -1.50 -41.89
C LYS A 550 -7.48 -2.91 -42.33
N LEU A 551 -7.79 -3.76 -41.35
CA LEU A 551 -8.22 -5.18 -41.45
C LEU A 551 -9.33 -5.46 -42.48
N LEU A 552 -10.20 -4.47 -42.74
CA LEU A 552 -11.47 -4.65 -43.42
C LEU A 552 -11.37 -5.01 -44.93
N LYS A 553 -10.28 -4.64 -45.62
CA LYS A 553 -10.11 -4.95 -47.06
C LYS A 553 -9.56 -6.36 -47.30
N LEU A 554 -8.70 -6.86 -46.42
CA LEU A 554 -8.14 -8.21 -46.53
C LEU A 554 -9.16 -9.25 -46.04
N ALA A 555 -9.85 -8.98 -44.93
CA ALA A 555 -10.90 -9.86 -44.40
C ALA A 555 -12.06 -10.08 -45.39
N LYS A 556 -12.45 -9.08 -46.19
CA LYS A 556 -13.47 -9.23 -47.25
C LYS A 556 -13.01 -10.14 -48.37
N ALA A 557 -11.76 -10.03 -48.83
CA ALA A 557 -11.22 -10.91 -49.87
C ALA A 557 -11.08 -12.36 -49.37
N VAL A 558 -10.69 -12.52 -48.11
CA VAL A 558 -10.53 -13.82 -47.43
C VAL A 558 -11.87 -14.50 -47.19
N ALA A 559 -12.89 -13.77 -46.72
CA ALA A 559 -14.24 -14.31 -46.53
C ALA A 559 -14.88 -14.75 -47.85
N VAL A 560 -14.71 -13.96 -48.92
CA VAL A 560 -15.20 -14.31 -50.26
C VAL A 560 -14.50 -15.57 -50.78
N PHE A 561 -13.18 -15.70 -50.57
CA PHE A 561 -12.41 -16.85 -51.04
C PHE A 561 -12.70 -18.14 -50.23
N VAL A 562 -12.88 -18.04 -48.91
CA VAL A 562 -13.25 -19.19 -48.05
C VAL A 562 -14.68 -19.65 -48.35
N VAL A 563 -15.61 -18.74 -48.59
CA VAL A 563 -16.98 -19.07 -49.02
C VAL A 563 -16.97 -19.73 -50.40
N LEU A 564 -16.17 -19.24 -51.34
CA LEU A 564 -16.00 -19.87 -52.66
C LEU A 564 -15.36 -21.26 -52.57
N ALA A 565 -14.34 -21.45 -51.71
CA ALA A 565 -13.67 -22.73 -51.50
C ALA A 565 -14.56 -23.76 -50.78
N LEU A 566 -15.36 -23.34 -49.81
CA LEU A 566 -16.35 -24.20 -49.13
C LEU A 566 -17.52 -24.52 -50.06
N MET A 567 -17.95 -23.59 -50.91
CA MET A 567 -18.96 -23.87 -51.93
C MET A 567 -18.45 -24.81 -53.03
N THR A 568 -17.18 -24.74 -53.41
CA THR A 568 -16.60 -25.70 -54.37
C THR A 568 -16.37 -27.07 -53.74
N ILE A 569 -15.82 -27.17 -52.53
CA ILE A 569 -15.62 -28.46 -51.83
C ILE A 569 -16.96 -29.11 -51.46
N GLY A 570 -17.90 -28.31 -50.93
CA GLY A 570 -19.27 -28.74 -50.64
C GLY A 570 -20.03 -29.13 -51.91
N GLY A 571 -19.91 -28.34 -52.98
CA GLY A 571 -20.53 -28.62 -54.28
C GLY A 571 -19.99 -29.89 -54.94
N LEU A 572 -18.66 -30.08 -54.98
CA LEU A 572 -18.02 -31.27 -55.54
C LEU A 572 -18.44 -32.55 -54.79
N SER A 573 -18.42 -32.53 -53.45
CA SER A 573 -18.81 -33.71 -52.65
C SER A 573 -20.31 -34.03 -52.72
N LEU A 574 -21.17 -33.02 -52.90
CA LEU A 574 -22.62 -33.22 -53.04
C LEU A 574 -23.01 -33.66 -54.46
N ILE A 575 -22.29 -33.18 -55.48
CA ILE A 575 -22.50 -33.56 -56.89
C ILE A 575 -22.01 -34.99 -57.13
N GLU A 576 -20.82 -35.37 -56.65
CA GLU A 576 -20.33 -36.77 -56.70
C GLU A 576 -21.31 -37.75 -56.02
N ARG A 577 -22.06 -37.28 -55.02
CA ARG A 577 -23.02 -38.11 -54.27
C ARG A 577 -24.45 -38.14 -54.81
N SER A 578 -24.87 -37.14 -55.61
CA SER A 578 -26.30 -36.97 -55.99
C SER A 578 -26.58 -36.96 -57.48
N ARG A 579 -25.63 -36.62 -58.34
CA ARG A 579 -25.81 -36.59 -59.80
C ARG A 579 -24.46 -36.85 -60.46
N HIS A 580 -24.30 -37.98 -61.14
CA HIS A 580 -23.10 -38.41 -61.89
C HIS A 580 -22.56 -37.35 -62.89
N ILE A 581 -22.01 -36.24 -62.40
CA ILE A 581 -21.36 -35.17 -63.15
C ILE A 581 -20.02 -34.94 -62.46
N SER A 582 -18.98 -35.66 -62.90
CA SER A 582 -17.60 -35.41 -62.48
C SER A 582 -17.05 -34.19 -63.25
N LEU A 583 -16.29 -33.30 -62.60
CA LEU A 583 -15.45 -32.37 -63.36
C LEU A 583 -14.51 -33.20 -64.23
N SER A 584 -14.25 -32.75 -65.46
CA SER A 584 -13.22 -33.39 -66.28
C SER A 584 -11.87 -33.26 -65.55
N HIS A 585 -11.07 -34.34 -65.50
CA HIS A 585 -9.73 -34.35 -64.90
C HIS A 585 -8.88 -33.09 -65.18
N PRO A 586 -8.83 -32.53 -66.43
CA PRO A 586 -8.09 -31.29 -66.69
C PRO A 586 -8.64 -30.06 -65.96
N ALA A 587 -9.94 -29.98 -65.71
CA ALA A 587 -10.57 -28.86 -65.01
C ALA A 587 -10.28 -28.89 -63.50
N GLU A 588 -10.21 -30.07 -62.88
CA GLU A 588 -9.84 -30.21 -61.46
C GLU A 588 -8.36 -29.83 -61.23
N LEU A 589 -7.48 -30.31 -62.11
CA LEU A 589 -6.06 -29.95 -62.12
C LEU A 589 -5.85 -28.45 -62.32
N ALA A 590 -6.57 -27.85 -63.27
CA ALA A 590 -6.51 -26.41 -63.51
C ALA A 590 -6.97 -25.59 -62.30
N LEU A 591 -8.04 -26.01 -61.62
CA LEU A 591 -8.54 -25.35 -60.41
C LEU A 591 -7.52 -25.44 -59.25
N ALA A 592 -6.99 -26.63 -58.98
CA ALA A 592 -5.98 -26.85 -57.93
C ALA A 592 -4.70 -26.04 -58.20
N ALA A 593 -4.21 -26.05 -59.44
CA ALA A 593 -3.04 -25.28 -59.86
C ALA A 593 -3.29 -23.77 -59.75
N THR A 594 -4.48 -23.28 -60.10
CA THR A 594 -4.85 -21.86 -59.97
C THR A 594 -4.85 -21.42 -58.51
N ILE A 595 -5.44 -22.22 -57.60
CA ILE A 595 -5.47 -21.93 -56.17
C ILE A 595 -4.03 -21.90 -55.59
N ALA A 596 -3.19 -22.86 -55.96
CA ALA A 596 -1.80 -22.91 -55.52
C ALA A 596 -0.95 -21.75 -56.08
N LEU A 597 -1.16 -21.37 -57.35
CA LEU A 597 -0.47 -20.24 -57.99
C LEU A 597 -0.84 -18.92 -57.32
N VAL A 598 -2.14 -18.68 -57.10
CA VAL A 598 -2.63 -17.48 -56.38
C VAL A 598 -2.11 -17.46 -54.95
N GLY A 599 -2.13 -18.60 -54.25
CA GLY A 599 -1.53 -18.73 -52.91
C GLY A 599 -0.05 -18.41 -52.89
N THR A 600 0.73 -18.92 -53.85
CA THR A 600 2.17 -18.67 -53.93
C THR A 600 2.50 -17.22 -54.30
N LEU A 601 1.68 -16.58 -55.13
CA LEU A 601 1.81 -15.17 -55.49
C LEU A 601 1.54 -14.25 -54.27
N LEU A 602 0.52 -14.57 -53.48
CA LEU A 602 0.20 -13.85 -52.23
C LEU A 602 1.33 -13.96 -51.18
N LEU A 603 2.04 -15.09 -51.12
CA LEU A 603 3.22 -15.27 -50.26
C LEU A 603 4.34 -14.30 -50.63
N SER A 604 4.57 -14.09 -51.94
CA SER A 604 5.60 -13.19 -52.46
C SER A 604 5.28 -11.72 -52.18
N ILE A 605 4.03 -11.30 -52.35
CA ILE A 605 3.58 -9.92 -52.13
C ILE A 605 3.63 -9.54 -50.64
N SER A 606 3.29 -10.46 -49.73
CA SER A 606 3.30 -10.19 -48.28
C SER A 606 4.72 -9.99 -47.70
N GLY A 607 5.78 -10.34 -48.45
CA GLY A 607 7.19 -10.17 -48.05
C GLY A 607 7.83 -8.81 -48.37
N ARG A 608 7.24 -8.02 -49.26
CA ARG A 608 7.77 -6.71 -49.65
C ARG A 608 7.08 -5.60 -48.84
N GLY A 609 7.50 -5.40 -47.60
CA GLY A 609 7.15 -4.22 -46.78
C GLY A 609 8.38 -3.35 -46.57
N PRO A 610 8.24 -2.02 -46.38
CA PRO A 610 9.39 -1.13 -46.18
C PRO A 610 10.14 -1.50 -44.90
N VAL A 611 11.47 -1.44 -44.99
CA VAL A 611 12.40 -1.62 -43.88
C VAL A 611 12.41 -0.33 -43.08
N GLU A 612 11.64 -0.25 -42.00
CA GLU A 612 12.00 0.68 -40.93
C GLU A 612 13.11 0.02 -40.12
N GLN A 613 14.28 0.66 -40.10
CA GLN A 613 15.48 0.19 -39.40
C GLN A 613 15.19 0.08 -37.89
N VAL A 614 14.80 -1.11 -37.45
CA VAL A 614 14.82 -1.47 -36.03
C VAL A 614 16.29 -1.57 -35.62
N ARG A 615 16.77 -0.63 -34.80
CA ARG A 615 18.09 -0.73 -34.17
C ARG A 615 18.19 -2.06 -33.40
N PRO A 616 19.32 -2.79 -33.49
CA PRO A 616 19.48 -4.03 -32.76
C PRO A 616 19.49 -3.75 -31.25
N ILE A 617 18.60 -4.42 -30.53
CA ILE A 617 18.67 -4.54 -29.07
C ILE A 617 19.93 -5.35 -28.78
N ARG A 618 20.97 -4.69 -28.26
CA ARG A 618 22.11 -5.41 -27.64
C ARG A 618 21.56 -6.17 -26.44
N LYS A 619 21.93 -7.45 -26.37
CA LYS A 619 21.68 -8.35 -25.23
C LYS A 619 22.22 -7.77 -23.93
#